data_AF-A0A3D8PB42-F1
#
_entry.id   AF-A0A3D8PB42-F1
#
_cell.length_a   1.000
_cell.length_b   1.000
_cell.length_c   1.000
_cell.angle_alpha   90.00
_cell.angle_beta   90.00
_cell.angle_gamma   90.00
#
_symmetry.space_group_name_H-M   'P 1'
#
loop_
_entity.id
_entity.type
_entity.pdbx_description
1 polymer ?
#
loop_
_entity_poly.entity_id
_entity_poly.type
_entity_poly.pdbx_seq_one_letter_code
_entity_poly.pdbx_strand_id
1 'polypeptide(L)'
;MLTGPYLEQVDVAADTPVRGINQDSGFIRWIRDNDRSIPFQAIRREVVEAARSFVDDRPDIGALVLECTNLAPFTADISDALGLPVYDCVSLVNWFHAGLRPRRYNLR
;
A
#
# COMPACT_ATOMS: atom_id res chain seq x y z
N MET A 1 -0.24 6.99 12.97
CA MET A 1 -0.95 5.79 12.49
C MET A 1 -2.40 6.18 12.34
N LEU A 2 -3.07 5.73 11.27
CA LEU A 2 -4.51 5.93 11.11
C LEU A 2 -5.22 5.34 12.34
N THR A 3 -6.10 6.10 12.98
CA THR A 3 -6.82 5.66 14.19
C THR A 3 -8.33 5.58 13.93
N GLY A 4 -9.03 4.78 14.73
CA GLY A 4 -10.47 4.57 14.63
C GLY A 4 -11.30 5.85 14.44
N PRO A 5 -11.10 6.92 15.23
CA PRO A 5 -11.91 8.13 15.10
C PRO A 5 -11.87 8.78 13.71
N TYR A 6 -10.75 8.71 12.98
CA TYR A 6 -10.66 9.26 11.62
C TYR A 6 -11.42 8.39 10.61
N LEU A 7 -11.38 7.07 10.78
CA LEU A 7 -12.07 6.10 9.93
C LEU A 7 -13.58 6.16 10.11
N GLU A 8 -14.04 6.34 11.35
CA GLU A 8 -15.45 6.47 11.70
C GLU A 8 -16.11 7.69 11.04
N GLN A 9 -15.39 8.80 10.86
CA GLN A 9 -15.95 9.99 10.19
C GLN A 9 -16.29 9.77 8.71
N VAL A 10 -15.82 8.67 8.11
CA VAL A 10 -16.07 8.29 6.72
C VAL A 10 -16.75 6.92 6.60
N ASP A 11 -17.47 6.50 7.65
CA ASP A 11 -18.24 5.25 7.72
C ASP A 11 -17.39 3.97 7.50
N VAL A 12 -16.10 4.01 7.78
CA VAL A 12 -15.29 2.79 7.88
C VAL A 12 -15.51 2.14 9.24
N ALA A 13 -15.77 0.83 9.25
CA ALA A 13 -16.07 0.09 10.46
C ALA A 13 -14.94 0.23 11.49
N ALA A 14 -15.29 0.49 12.75
CA ALA A 14 -14.32 0.78 13.82
C ALA A 14 -13.36 -0.39 14.11
N ASP A 15 -13.75 -1.61 13.75
CA ASP A 15 -12.96 -2.84 13.88
C ASP A 15 -12.11 -3.16 12.64
N THR A 16 -12.11 -2.29 11.62
CA THR A 16 -11.27 -2.43 10.43
C THR A 16 -9.80 -2.53 10.86
N PRO A 17 -9.10 -3.63 10.55
CA PRO A 17 -7.72 -3.82 10.97
C PRO A 17 -6.80 -2.78 10.31
N VAL A 18 -5.94 -2.13 11.11
CA VAL A 18 -4.91 -1.20 10.62
C VAL A 18 -3.56 -1.63 11.15
N ARG A 19 -2.55 -1.66 10.27
CA ARG A 19 -1.15 -1.89 10.65
C ARG A 19 -0.24 -0.87 9.99
N GLY A 20 0.68 -0.31 10.79
CA GLY A 20 1.76 0.53 10.31
C GLY A 20 3.04 -0.29 10.06
N ILE A 21 3.96 0.28 9.30
CA ILE A 21 5.33 -0.26 9.18
C ILE A 21 6.12 0.03 10.45
N ASN A 22 7.02 -0.89 10.83
CA ASN A 22 7.92 -0.72 11.97
C ASN A 22 8.64 0.64 11.90
N GLN A 23 8.59 1.40 12.99
CA GLN A 23 9.14 2.76 13.07
C GLN A 23 10.66 2.80 12.94
N ASP A 24 11.35 1.70 13.22
CA ASP A 24 12.81 1.58 13.11
C ASP A 24 13.26 0.98 11.76
N SER A 25 12.31 0.70 10.85
CA SER A 25 12.59 0.11 9.54
C SER A 25 13.43 1.02 8.63
N GLY A 26 14.09 0.41 7.65
CA GLY A 26 14.75 1.15 6.57
C GLY A 26 13.77 1.98 5.75
N PHE A 27 12.54 1.49 5.53
CA PHE A 27 11.47 2.27 4.89
C PHE A 27 11.21 3.61 5.58
N ILE A 28 11.02 3.61 6.90
CA ILE A 28 10.72 4.83 7.66
C ILE A 28 11.91 5.80 7.63
N ARG A 29 13.14 5.31 7.81
CA ARG A 29 14.36 6.13 7.68
C ARG A 29 14.52 6.73 6.29
N TRP A 30 14.19 5.97 5.25
CA TRP A 30 14.27 6.45 3.87
C TRP A 30 13.31 7.62 3.60
N ILE A 31 12.10 7.58 4.18
CA ILE A 31 11.09 8.62 3.98
C ILE A 31 11.28 9.81 4.92
N ARG A 32 11.58 9.57 6.20
CA ARG A 32 11.71 10.63 7.21
C ARG A 32 13.06 11.33 7.17
N ASP A 33 14.14 10.56 7.06
CA ASP A 33 15.51 11.05 7.19
C ASP A 33 16.19 11.20 5.82
N ASN A 34 15.49 10.83 4.73
CA ASN A 34 16.02 10.82 3.37
C ASN A 34 17.31 9.98 3.26
N ASP A 35 17.41 8.89 4.03
CA ASP A 35 18.58 8.00 4.03
C ASP A 35 18.66 7.17 2.74
N ARG A 36 19.32 7.74 1.72
CA ARG A 36 19.53 7.10 0.41
C ARG A 36 20.56 5.98 0.42
N SER A 37 21.24 5.73 1.55
CA SER A 37 22.20 4.62 1.65
C SER A 37 21.50 3.26 1.68
N ILE A 38 20.22 3.23 2.07
CA ILE A 38 19.41 2.01 2.14
C ILE A 38 19.00 1.59 0.73
N PRO A 39 19.38 0.38 0.26
CA PRO A 39 19.00 -0.08 -1.05
C PRO A 39 17.48 -0.21 -1.18
N PHE A 40 16.92 0.25 -2.29
CA PHE A 40 15.48 0.16 -2.54
C PHE A 40 14.93 -1.27 -2.43
N GLN A 41 15.72 -2.27 -2.82
CA GLN A 41 15.34 -3.68 -2.67
C GLN A 41 15.26 -4.15 -1.20
N ALA A 42 16.04 -3.55 -0.29
CA ALA A 42 15.89 -3.82 1.14
C ALA A 42 14.56 -3.26 1.65
N ILE A 43 14.23 -2.03 1.26
CA ILE A 43 12.95 -1.39 1.58
C ILE A 43 11.78 -2.20 1.04
N ARG A 44 11.85 -2.66 -0.22
CA ARG A 44 10.81 -3.51 -0.83
C ARG A 44 10.55 -4.76 0.01
N ARG A 45 11.60 -5.47 0.42
CA ARG A 45 11.45 -6.68 1.25
C ARG A 45 10.82 -6.36 2.61
N GLU A 46 11.24 -5.29 3.27
CA GLU A 46 10.67 -4.89 4.56
C GLU A 46 9.18 -4.57 4.46
N VAL A 47 8.76 -3.83 3.41
CA VAL A 47 7.35 -3.48 3.19
C VAL A 47 6.51 -4.72 2.91
N VAL A 48 6.98 -5.62 2.03
CA VAL A 48 6.26 -6.87 1.71
C VAL A 48 6.16 -7.78 2.93
N GLU A 49 7.22 -7.88 3.74
CA GLU A 49 7.20 -8.69 4.96
C GLU A 49 6.23 -8.12 6.01
N ALA A 50 6.16 -6.79 6.14
CA ALA A 50 5.19 -6.15 7.03
C ALA A 50 3.74 -6.46 6.61
N ALA A 51 3.45 -6.47 5.30
CA ALA A 51 2.14 -6.84 4.77
C ALA A 51 1.83 -8.33 4.98
N ARG A 52 2.82 -9.22 4.78
CA ARG A 52 2.68 -10.66 5.04
C ARG A 52 2.37 -10.93 6.51
N SER A 53 3.19 -10.40 7.41
CA SER A 53 2.96 -10.52 8.86
C SER A 53 1.59 -9.99 9.26
N PHE A 54 1.08 -8.94 8.60
CA PHE A 54 -0.27 -8.45 8.88
C PHE A 54 -1.35 -9.47 8.55
N VAL A 55 -1.28 -10.09 7.37
CA VAL A 55 -2.24 -11.10 6.92
C VAL A 55 -2.10 -12.41 7.71
N ASP A 56 -0.87 -12.81 8.05
CA ASP A 56 -0.64 -14.00 8.88
C ASP A 56 -1.28 -13.86 10.27
N ASP A 57 -1.23 -12.66 10.87
CA ASP A 57 -1.89 -12.38 12.15
C ASP A 57 -3.42 -12.25 12.04
N ARG A 58 -3.94 -12.03 10.83
CA ARG A 58 -5.35 -11.74 10.53
C ARG A 58 -5.79 -12.45 9.23
N PRO A 59 -5.96 -13.78 9.27
CA PRO A 59 -6.27 -14.59 8.08
C PRO A 59 -7.65 -14.30 7.48
N ASP A 60 -8.49 -13.50 8.17
CA ASP A 60 -9.76 -12.98 7.69
C ASP A 60 -9.61 -11.81 6.68
N ILE A 61 -8.40 -11.27 6.49
CA ILE A 61 -8.15 -10.19 5.53
C ILE A 61 -8.31 -10.69 4.10
N GLY A 62 -9.31 -10.14 3.40
CA GLY A 62 -9.56 -10.43 1.98
C GLY A 62 -8.93 -9.44 0.99
N ALA A 63 -8.45 -8.28 1.46
CA ALA A 63 -7.79 -7.26 0.64
C ALA A 63 -7.03 -6.25 1.52
N LEU A 64 -6.09 -5.52 0.92
CA LEU A 64 -5.34 -4.45 1.57
C LEU A 64 -5.57 -3.10 0.88
N VAL A 65 -5.60 -2.02 1.67
CA VAL A 65 -5.58 -0.64 1.17
C VAL A 65 -4.33 0.06 1.71
N LEU A 66 -3.48 0.55 0.81
CA LEU A 66 -2.29 1.30 1.14
C LEU A 66 -2.61 2.80 1.16
N GLU A 67 -2.73 3.36 2.37
CA GLU A 67 -3.15 4.76 2.54
C GLU A 67 -2.07 5.78 2.11
N CYS A 68 -0.79 5.47 2.36
CA CYS A 68 0.31 6.37 2.03
C CYS A 68 0.75 6.20 0.57
N THR A 69 0.83 7.30 -0.17
CA THR A 69 1.36 7.33 -1.56
C THR A 69 2.78 6.76 -1.67
N ASN A 70 3.59 6.84 -0.61
CA ASN A 70 4.94 6.28 -0.60
C ASN A 70 4.96 4.74 -0.60
N LEU A 71 3.83 4.08 -0.35
CA LEU A 71 3.70 2.63 -0.42
C LEU A 71 3.30 2.13 -1.81
N ALA A 72 2.77 3.00 -2.67
CA ALA A 72 2.34 2.64 -4.02
C ALA A 72 3.40 1.91 -4.88
N PRO A 73 4.72 2.21 -4.76
CA PRO A 73 5.75 1.45 -5.48
C PRO A 73 5.84 -0.04 -5.13
N PHE A 74 5.17 -0.49 -4.07
CA PHE A 74 5.20 -1.86 -3.56
C PHE A 74 3.85 -2.58 -3.71
N THR A 75 2.80 -1.91 -4.21
CA THR A 75 1.44 -2.48 -4.36
C THR A 75 1.47 -3.82 -5.10
N ALA A 76 2.13 -3.86 -6.26
CA ALA A 76 2.20 -5.05 -7.10
C ALA A 76 2.95 -6.19 -6.40
N ASP A 77 4.10 -5.91 -5.77
CA ASP A 77 4.87 -6.96 -5.07
C ASP A 77 4.11 -7.54 -3.88
N ILE A 78 3.34 -6.72 -3.16
CA ILE A 78 2.48 -7.20 -2.07
C ILE A 78 1.36 -8.08 -2.64
N SER A 79 0.72 -7.65 -3.72
CA SER A 79 -0.35 -8.43 -4.36
C SER A 79 0.16 -9.77 -4.85
N ASP A 80 1.30 -9.80 -5.53
CA ASP A 80 1.95 -11.03 -6.01
C ASP A 80 2.37 -11.94 -4.85
N ALA A 81 2.90 -11.38 -3.77
CA ALA A 81 3.37 -12.15 -2.62
C ALA A 81 2.26 -12.77 -1.77
N LEU A 82 1.08 -12.14 -1.74
CA LEU A 82 -0.04 -12.57 -0.88
C LEU A 82 -1.18 -13.22 -1.66
N GLY A 83 -1.24 -13.02 -2.98
CA GLY A 83 -2.38 -13.46 -3.80
C GLY A 83 -3.68 -12.70 -3.48
N LEU A 84 -3.58 -11.52 -2.86
CA LEU A 84 -4.72 -10.69 -2.45
C LEU A 84 -4.81 -9.41 -3.29
N PRO A 85 -6.03 -8.85 -3.47
CA PRO A 85 -6.19 -7.50 -3.98
C PRO A 85 -5.52 -6.48 -3.06
N VAL A 86 -4.71 -5.60 -3.65
CA VAL A 86 -4.06 -4.49 -2.95
C VAL A 86 -4.40 -3.21 -3.69
N TYR A 87 -4.99 -2.25 -2.98
CA TYR A 87 -5.44 -0.98 -3.52
C TYR A 87 -4.54 0.16 -3.06
N ASP A 88 -4.26 1.11 -3.95
CA ASP A 88 -3.56 2.34 -3.65
C ASP A 88 -4.15 3.51 -4.46
N CYS A 89 -3.93 4.74 -3.98
CA CYS A 89 -4.49 5.93 -4.62
C CYS A 89 -3.89 6.23 -6.01
N VAL A 90 -2.65 5.82 -6.31
CA VAL A 90 -2.03 6.05 -7.63
C VAL A 90 -2.71 5.18 -8.68
N SER A 91 -2.93 3.90 -8.36
CA SER A 91 -3.69 2.97 -9.19
C SER A 91 -5.11 3.46 -9.45
N LEU A 92 -5.80 3.97 -8.41
CA LEU A 92 -7.14 4.56 -8.55
C LEU A 92 -7.15 5.77 -9.50
N VAL A 93 -6.21 6.70 -9.34
CA VAL A 93 -6.10 7.88 -10.19
C VAL A 93 -5.80 7.50 -11.64
N ASN A 94 -4.90 6.55 -11.87
CA ASN A 94 -4.59 6.05 -13.21
C ASN A 94 -5.82 5.44 -13.90
N TRP A 95 -6.60 4.65 -13.17
CA TRP A 95 -7.86 4.10 -13.65
C TRP A 95 -8.86 5.20 -14.01
N PHE A 96 -9.07 6.18 -13.12
CA PHE A 96 -9.97 7.31 -13.38
C PHE A 96 -9.54 8.14 -14.60
N HIS A 97 -8.25 8.45 -14.69
CA HIS A 97 -7.69 9.23 -15.79
C HIS A 97 -7.87 8.53 -17.15
N ALA A 98 -7.81 7.20 -17.20
CA ALA A 98 -8.04 6.44 -18.43
C ALA A 98 -9.47 6.62 -19.00
N GLY A 99 -10.47 6.88 -18.13
CA GLY A 99 -11.83 7.21 -18.56
C GLY A 99 -11.97 8.66 -19.06
N LEU A 100 -11.24 9.61 -18.47
CA LEU A 100 -11.22 11.01 -18.91
C LEU A 100 -10.50 11.19 -20.24
N ARG A 101 -9.47 10.38 -20.50
CA ARG A 101 -8.69 10.43 -21.74
C ARG A 101 -8.51 9.02 -22.33
N PRO A 102 -9.56 8.47 -22.98
CA PRO A 102 -9.48 7.15 -23.60
C PRO A 102 -8.34 7.06 -24.61
N ARG A 103 -7.56 5.98 -24.54
CA ARG A 103 -6.44 5.72 -25.45
C ARG A 103 -6.97 5.48 -26.88
N ARG A 104 -6.41 6.19 -27.86
CA ARG A 104 -6.60 5.84 -29.28
C ARG A 104 -5.70 4.66 -29.62
N TYR A 105 -6.31 3.55 -30.03
CA TYR A 105 -5.60 2.39 -30.57
C TYR A 105 -5.57 2.53 -32.09
N ASN A 106 -4.41 2.78 -32.66
CA ASN A 106 -4.24 2.68 -34.11
C ASN A 106 -4.13 1.19 -34.44
N LEU A 107 -5.11 0.66 -35.18
CA LEU A 107 -5.01 -0.67 -35.76
C LEU A 107 -3.85 -0.62 -36.76
N ARG A 108 -2.87 -1.51 -36.56
CA ARG A 108 -1.91 -1.86 -37.61
C ARG A 108 -2.56 -2.90 -38.50
#